data_AF-A0A0D1VSH5-F1
#
_entry.id   AF-A0A0D1VSH5-F1
#
_cell.length_a   1.000
_cell.length_b   1.000
_cell.length_c   1.000
_cell.angle_alpha   90.00
_cell.angle_beta   90.00
_cell.angle_gamma   90.00
#
_symmetry.space_group_name_H-M   'P 1'
#
loop_
_entity.id
_entity.type
_entity.pdbx_description
1 polymer ?
#
loop_
_entity_poly.entity_id
_entity_poly.type
_entity_poly.pdbx_seq_one_letter_code
_entity_poly.pdbx_strand_id
1 'polypeptide(L)'
;MDILNLPQELLSNILSFLHPHDIIQFGHTCKDAHRFINPSNQILWRSAFLHIFDDPKDAWSLTPSSTTYQSKTTKWDWHRELVQRLSALRAIRSKWCAADEQSRAEDHLDALLNIIDTAKFAPTARDIANGRVPLEDDRYLSLNMQILADTDQFRSGLENLIHDCGTLGYMRYAGSDGNPWNSPRRPVTRSMTWSENERNRPESASRLHVMFGLTVRERIEHKARGAARRKVYDWALSGPDNDYGPFKRDGSGKVDWSLLEGVHSVIARNFAMCVEGHISMPQGFCFSIPHRTLQDPTTPADWARVTGSWLGTYSFLDYADLYAFNTWDEQLGARPTLDDEPEACGDLMKLELNLDDSLSSDPRLQTVLPVSHDLPVLYFSGLSRANSGMHRPVIGVRGTASLVPGGREVRWRFLISYSGHDQWQLEGVQPGGIRSGGVFGLWSQCDHEDNGPVGPFCYFPMELCKPTSVVLVS
;
A
#
# COMPACT_ATOMS: atom_id res chain seq x y z
N MET A 1 -17.16 -4.38 -49.96
CA MET A 1 -16.93 -3.10 -49.27
C MET A 1 -15.55 -3.17 -48.65
N ASP A 2 -14.72 -2.17 -48.88
CA ASP A 2 -13.43 -2.06 -48.20
C ASP A 2 -13.68 -1.66 -46.73
N ILE A 3 -13.18 -2.44 -45.78
CA ILE A 3 -13.35 -2.20 -44.34
C ILE A 3 -12.77 -0.84 -43.91
N LEU A 4 -11.78 -0.34 -44.66
CA LEU A 4 -11.12 0.94 -44.41
C LEU A 4 -11.96 2.15 -44.84
N ASN A 5 -13.04 1.95 -45.60
CA ASN A 5 -13.98 3.01 -45.98
C ASN A 5 -15.07 3.25 -44.93
N LEU A 6 -15.06 2.51 -43.82
CA LEU A 6 -15.97 2.76 -42.70
C LEU A 6 -15.62 4.09 -42.00
N PRO A 7 -16.61 4.80 -41.45
CA PRO A 7 -16.37 5.90 -40.51
C PRO A 7 -15.39 5.50 -39.41
N GLN A 8 -14.52 6.44 -39.01
CA GLN A 8 -13.44 6.19 -38.05
C GLN A 8 -13.96 5.61 -36.74
N GLU A 9 -15.13 6.03 -36.28
CA GLU A 9 -15.79 5.56 -35.07
C GLU A 9 -16.21 4.09 -35.19
N LEU A 10 -16.74 3.69 -36.34
CA LEU A 10 -17.16 2.30 -36.60
C LEU A 10 -15.96 1.38 -36.72
N LEU A 11 -14.92 1.79 -37.45
CA LEU A 11 -13.68 1.02 -37.55
C LEU A 11 -12.98 0.92 -36.18
N SER A 12 -12.96 2.01 -35.40
CA SER A 12 -12.40 2.01 -34.04
C SER A 12 -13.14 1.04 -33.12
N ASN A 13 -14.48 1.04 -33.19
CA ASN A 13 -15.30 0.13 -32.40
C ASN A 13 -15.03 -1.34 -32.78
N ILE A 14 -15.00 -1.67 -34.09
CA ILE A 14 -14.71 -3.03 -34.57
C ILE A 14 -13.34 -3.50 -34.08
N LEU A 15 -12.29 -2.69 -34.29
CA LEU A 15 -10.93 -3.06 -33.89
C LEU A 15 -10.77 -3.14 -32.38
N SER A 16 -11.57 -2.42 -31.59
CA SER A 16 -11.46 -2.43 -30.13
C SER A 16 -11.86 -3.76 -29.46
N PHE A 17 -12.58 -4.64 -30.18
CA PHE A 17 -12.86 -6.00 -29.73
C PHE A 17 -11.68 -6.96 -29.94
N LEU A 18 -10.64 -6.54 -30.66
CA LEU A 18 -9.42 -7.32 -30.85
C LEU A 18 -8.45 -7.09 -29.69
N HIS A 19 -7.60 -8.08 -29.42
CA HIS A 19 -6.51 -7.87 -28.48
C HIS A 19 -5.56 -6.78 -29.02
N PRO A 20 -4.97 -5.90 -28.20
CA PRO A 20 -4.11 -4.81 -28.67
C PRO A 20 -2.94 -5.28 -29.55
N HIS A 21 -2.44 -6.50 -29.33
CA HIS A 21 -1.46 -7.12 -30.22
C HIS A 21 -1.99 -7.27 -31.66
N ASP A 22 -3.23 -7.71 -31.84
CA ASP A 22 -3.85 -7.93 -33.14
C ASP A 22 -4.18 -6.60 -33.83
N ILE A 23 -4.52 -5.56 -33.06
CA ILE A 23 -4.68 -4.19 -33.59
C ILE A 23 -3.37 -3.70 -34.21
N ILE A 24 -2.23 -3.97 -33.56
CA ILE A 24 -0.91 -3.63 -34.10
C ILE A 24 -0.62 -4.44 -35.37
N GLN A 25 -0.92 -5.76 -35.37
CA GLN A 25 -0.77 -6.60 -36.58
C GLN A 25 -1.63 -6.12 -37.74
N PHE A 26 -2.87 -5.68 -37.47
CA PHE A 26 -3.72 -5.05 -38.47
C PHE A 26 -3.05 -3.83 -39.11
N GLY A 27 -2.38 -2.99 -38.32
CA GLY A 27 -1.62 -1.85 -38.83
C GLY A 27 -0.45 -2.21 -39.73
N HIS A 28 0.04 -3.45 -39.71
CA HIS A 28 1.10 -3.92 -40.61
C HIS A 28 0.57 -4.39 -41.97
N THR A 29 -0.76 -4.47 -42.16
CA THR A 29 -1.35 -4.98 -43.40
C THR A 29 -1.26 -4.00 -44.58
N CYS A 30 -1.41 -2.69 -44.33
CA CYS A 30 -1.32 -1.65 -45.36
C CYS A 30 -1.06 -0.27 -44.75
N LYS A 31 -0.74 0.71 -45.61
CA LYS A 31 -0.42 2.09 -45.19
C LYS A 31 -1.58 2.80 -44.49
N ASP A 32 -2.81 2.57 -44.95
CA ASP A 32 -3.99 3.23 -44.38
C ASP A 32 -4.34 2.64 -43.01
N ALA A 33 -4.25 1.32 -42.85
CA ALA A 33 -4.35 0.66 -41.55
C ALA A 33 -3.25 1.13 -40.58
N HIS A 34 -2.00 1.26 -41.05
CA HIS A 34 -0.90 1.80 -40.25
C HIS A 34 -1.17 3.22 -39.76
N ARG A 35 -1.67 4.09 -40.65
CA ARG A 35 -2.05 5.47 -40.30
C ARG A 35 -3.22 5.50 -39.32
N PHE A 36 -4.17 4.57 -39.47
CA PHE A 36 -5.35 4.50 -38.60
C PHE A 36 -5.01 4.13 -37.15
N ILE A 37 -4.09 3.18 -36.95
CA ILE A 37 -3.66 2.75 -35.62
C ILE A 37 -2.62 3.68 -34.98
N ASN A 38 -2.45 4.91 -35.49
CA ASN A 38 -1.51 5.86 -34.91
C ASN A 38 -1.83 6.09 -33.41
N PRO A 39 -0.84 6.22 -32.51
CA PRO A 39 -1.06 6.58 -31.11
C PRO A 39 -1.94 7.83 -30.92
N SER A 40 -1.93 8.78 -31.87
CA SER A 40 -2.80 9.96 -31.84
C SER A 40 -4.29 9.65 -31.99
N ASN A 41 -4.66 8.45 -32.49
CA ASN A 41 -6.05 8.00 -32.58
C ASN A 41 -6.57 7.54 -31.21
N GLN A 42 -6.75 8.50 -30.32
CA GLN A 42 -7.16 8.26 -28.93
C GLN A 42 -8.56 7.64 -28.82
N ILE A 43 -9.41 7.73 -29.85
CA ILE A 43 -10.74 7.09 -29.87
C ILE A 43 -10.60 5.56 -29.91
N LEU A 44 -9.78 5.05 -30.83
CA LEU A 44 -9.47 3.62 -30.93
C LEU A 44 -8.86 3.11 -29.63
N TRP A 45 -7.80 3.78 -29.15
CA TRP A 45 -7.04 3.32 -28.00
C TRP A 45 -7.82 3.42 -26.69
N ARG A 46 -8.70 4.43 -26.55
CA ARG A 46 -9.67 4.48 -25.45
C ARG A 46 -10.59 3.27 -25.49
N SER A 47 -11.18 2.96 -26.65
CA SER A 47 -12.09 1.82 -26.77
C SER A 47 -11.38 0.51 -26.44
N ALA A 48 -10.18 0.28 -26.99
CA ALA A 48 -9.38 -0.92 -26.71
C ALA A 48 -8.98 -1.02 -25.22
N PHE A 49 -8.61 0.12 -24.60
CA PHE A 49 -8.29 0.18 -23.17
C PHE A 49 -9.49 -0.25 -22.32
N LEU A 50 -10.68 0.29 -22.59
CA LEU A 50 -11.90 0.03 -21.81
C LEU A 50 -12.44 -1.40 -21.94
N HIS A 51 -11.94 -2.19 -22.90
CA HIS A 51 -12.23 -3.63 -22.95
C HIS A 51 -11.37 -4.45 -21.99
N ILE A 52 -10.27 -3.88 -21.50
CA ILE A 52 -9.27 -4.59 -20.68
C ILE A 52 -9.21 -4.01 -19.26
N PHE A 53 -9.31 -2.69 -19.11
CA PHE A 53 -9.18 -1.97 -17.86
C PHE A 53 -10.43 -1.12 -17.58
N ASP A 54 -10.63 -0.78 -16.31
CA ASP A 54 -11.72 0.11 -15.89
C ASP A 54 -11.59 1.52 -16.48
N ASP A 55 -12.71 2.23 -16.68
CA ASP A 55 -12.64 3.67 -16.97
C ASP A 55 -12.07 4.39 -15.73
N PRO A 56 -10.89 5.03 -15.81
CA PRO A 56 -10.29 5.72 -14.67
C PRO A 56 -11.19 6.80 -14.07
N LYS A 57 -12.13 7.33 -14.87
CA LYS A 57 -13.12 8.31 -14.40
C LYS A 57 -14.02 7.75 -13.32
N ASP A 58 -14.30 6.44 -13.32
CA ASP A 58 -15.12 5.82 -12.28
C ASP A 58 -14.43 5.98 -10.93
N ALA A 59 -13.15 5.59 -10.83
CA ALA A 59 -12.34 5.75 -9.62
C ALA A 59 -12.18 7.23 -9.24
N TRP A 60 -11.83 8.11 -10.19
CA TRP A 60 -11.59 9.51 -9.88
C TRP A 60 -12.86 10.28 -9.48
N SER A 61 -14.02 9.90 -10.00
CA SER A 61 -15.30 10.52 -9.62
C SER A 61 -15.70 10.26 -8.18
N LEU A 62 -15.14 9.20 -7.59
CA LEU A 62 -15.39 8.76 -6.23
C LEU A 62 -14.26 9.17 -5.26
N THR A 63 -13.12 9.63 -5.77
CA THR A 63 -12.07 10.23 -4.92
C THR A 63 -12.42 11.68 -4.55
N PRO A 64 -12.27 12.09 -3.28
CA PRO A 64 -12.63 13.45 -2.84
C PRO A 64 -11.90 14.61 -3.54
N SER A 65 -10.71 14.37 -4.12
CA SER A 65 -9.87 15.42 -4.69
C SER A 65 -10.29 15.86 -6.11
N SER A 66 -11.14 16.90 -6.18
CA SER A 66 -11.66 17.48 -7.44
C SER A 66 -10.57 18.09 -8.34
N THR A 67 -9.52 18.70 -7.76
CA THR A 67 -8.38 19.26 -8.50
C THR A 67 -7.54 18.18 -9.20
N THR A 68 -7.45 16.99 -8.61
CA THR A 68 -6.76 15.84 -9.19
C THR A 68 -7.50 15.27 -10.41
N TYR A 69 -8.84 15.25 -10.37
CA TYR A 69 -9.69 14.80 -11.48
C TYR A 69 -9.45 15.60 -12.78
N GLN A 70 -9.46 16.93 -12.70
CA GLN A 70 -9.34 17.80 -13.87
C GLN A 70 -7.92 17.79 -14.48
N SER A 71 -6.88 17.72 -13.65
CA SER A 71 -5.50 17.65 -14.14
C SER A 71 -5.14 16.29 -14.74
N LYS A 72 -5.71 15.18 -14.22
CA LYS A 72 -5.42 13.83 -14.74
C LYS A 72 -6.14 13.57 -16.06
N THR A 73 -7.38 14.04 -16.20
CA THR A 73 -8.19 13.86 -17.43
C THR A 73 -7.62 14.61 -18.63
N THR A 74 -7.03 15.79 -18.45
CA THR A 74 -6.50 16.64 -19.54
C THR A 74 -5.17 16.14 -20.12
N LYS A 75 -4.41 15.31 -19.39
CA LYS A 75 -3.11 14.76 -19.82
C LYS A 75 -3.14 13.26 -20.13
N TRP A 76 -4.33 12.65 -20.17
CA TRP A 76 -4.47 11.21 -20.31
C TRP A 76 -4.25 10.75 -21.75
N ASP A 77 -3.24 9.91 -21.96
CA ASP A 77 -2.95 9.26 -23.24
C ASP A 77 -3.32 7.78 -23.15
N TRP A 78 -4.45 7.41 -23.76
CA TRP A 78 -4.99 6.05 -23.71
C TRP A 78 -4.05 5.02 -24.32
N HIS A 79 -3.32 5.37 -25.38
CA HIS A 79 -2.36 4.44 -25.99
C HIS A 79 -1.18 4.21 -25.06
N ARG A 80 -0.58 5.27 -24.51
CA ARG A 80 0.56 5.16 -23.60
C ARG A 80 0.21 4.33 -22.36
N GLU A 81 -0.92 4.64 -21.73
CA GLU A 81 -1.39 3.93 -20.53
C GLU A 81 -1.68 2.45 -20.82
N LEU A 82 -2.32 2.14 -21.95
CA LEU A 82 -2.54 0.76 -22.38
C LEU A 82 -1.23 -0.01 -22.53
N VAL A 83 -0.26 0.56 -23.25
CA VAL A 83 1.04 -0.06 -23.50
C VAL A 83 1.84 -0.26 -22.21
N GLN A 84 1.89 0.75 -21.34
CA GLN A 84 2.62 0.67 -20.07
C GLN A 84 2.03 -0.41 -19.15
N ARG A 85 0.71 -0.46 -18.99
CA ARG A 85 0.03 -1.48 -18.17
C ARG A 85 0.24 -2.89 -18.71
N LEU A 86 0.04 -3.10 -20.02
CA LEU A 86 0.27 -4.41 -20.63
C LEU A 86 1.75 -4.83 -20.56
N SER A 87 2.68 -3.88 -20.70
CA SER A 87 4.11 -4.14 -20.54
C SER A 87 4.44 -4.58 -19.11
N ALA A 88 3.88 -3.92 -18.09
CA ALA A 88 4.10 -4.28 -16.69
C ALA A 88 3.51 -5.66 -16.34
N LEU A 89 2.28 -5.95 -16.81
CA LEU A 89 1.65 -7.26 -16.65
C LEU A 89 2.43 -8.37 -17.35
N ARG A 90 3.04 -8.07 -18.51
CA ARG A 90 3.93 -9.01 -19.20
C ARG A 90 5.23 -9.22 -18.44
N ALA A 91 5.82 -8.17 -17.88
CA ALA A 91 7.07 -8.24 -17.13
C ALA A 91 6.93 -9.18 -15.92
N ILE A 92 5.87 -9.04 -15.11
CA ILE A 92 5.64 -9.92 -13.95
C ILE A 92 5.32 -11.37 -14.34
N ARG A 93 4.79 -11.61 -15.55
CA ARG A 93 4.55 -12.97 -16.09
C ARG A 93 5.83 -13.64 -16.57
N SER A 94 6.83 -12.86 -16.95
CA SER A 94 8.11 -13.40 -17.35
C SER A 94 8.85 -13.90 -16.11
N LYS A 95 9.43 -15.11 -16.19
CA LYS A 95 10.15 -15.69 -15.04
C LYS A 95 11.42 -14.91 -14.66
N TRP A 96 11.89 -14.02 -15.53
CA TRP A 96 13.18 -13.33 -15.44
C TRP A 96 13.05 -11.91 -15.97
N CYS A 97 13.35 -10.92 -15.14
CA CYS A 97 13.59 -9.54 -15.57
C CYS A 97 14.87 -9.54 -16.41
N ALA A 98 14.75 -9.35 -17.72
CA ALA A 98 15.92 -9.15 -18.58
C ALA A 98 16.69 -7.90 -18.11
N ALA A 99 18.00 -7.82 -18.34
CA ALA A 99 18.78 -6.63 -17.98
C ALA A 99 18.17 -5.32 -18.55
N ASP A 100 17.50 -5.41 -19.71
CA ASP A 100 16.75 -4.31 -20.33
C ASP A 100 15.48 -3.93 -19.55
N GLU A 101 14.82 -4.89 -18.88
CA GLU A 101 13.62 -4.65 -18.08
C GLU A 101 13.94 -3.98 -16.73
N GLN A 102 15.16 -4.18 -16.19
CA GLN A 102 15.58 -3.49 -14.95
C GLN A 102 15.57 -1.96 -15.10
N SER A 103 15.91 -1.46 -16.30
CA SER A 103 15.85 -0.02 -16.61
C SER A 103 14.42 0.55 -16.61
N ARG A 104 13.42 -0.32 -16.77
CA ARG A 104 11.99 0.02 -16.82
C ARG A 104 11.22 -0.49 -15.59
N ALA A 105 11.93 -1.02 -14.58
CA ALA A 105 11.29 -1.61 -13.41
C ALA A 105 10.43 -0.59 -12.66
N GLU A 106 10.91 0.65 -12.53
CA GLU A 106 10.13 1.74 -11.93
C GLU A 106 8.87 2.07 -12.74
N ASP A 107 8.97 2.15 -14.08
CA ASP A 107 7.79 2.32 -14.95
C ASP A 107 6.77 1.18 -14.77
N HIS A 108 7.25 -0.05 -14.54
CA HIS A 108 6.38 -1.21 -14.31
C HIS A 108 5.71 -1.16 -12.95
N LEU A 109 6.42 -0.75 -11.90
CA LEU A 109 5.86 -0.51 -10.57
C LEU A 109 4.76 0.55 -10.64
N ASP A 110 5.04 1.69 -11.28
CA ASP A 110 4.10 2.78 -11.44
C ASP A 110 2.87 2.36 -12.26
N ALA A 111 3.05 1.56 -13.31
CA ALA A 111 1.93 1.05 -14.10
C ALA A 111 1.03 0.12 -13.28
N LEU A 112 1.59 -0.77 -12.44
CA LEU A 112 0.81 -1.64 -11.55
C LEU A 112 0.08 -0.84 -10.48
N LEU A 113 0.75 0.13 -9.86
CA LEU A 113 0.12 1.06 -8.94
C LEU A 113 -1.00 1.86 -9.60
N ASN A 114 -0.83 2.29 -10.85
CA ASN A 114 -1.89 2.97 -11.61
C ASN A 114 -3.09 2.06 -11.90
N ILE A 115 -2.89 0.75 -12.11
CA ILE A 115 -4.00 -0.21 -12.22
C ILE A 115 -4.79 -0.25 -10.90
N ILE A 116 -4.11 -0.33 -9.76
CA ILE A 116 -4.74 -0.27 -8.42
C ILE A 116 -5.44 1.08 -8.22
N ASP A 117 -4.78 2.17 -8.63
CA ASP A 117 -5.23 3.52 -8.36
C ASP A 117 -6.44 3.94 -9.19
N THR A 118 -6.65 3.27 -10.31
CA THR A 118 -7.79 3.47 -11.23
C THR A 118 -8.79 2.32 -11.21
N ALA A 119 -8.65 1.37 -10.27
CA ALA A 119 -9.60 0.29 -10.11
C ALA A 119 -10.96 0.85 -9.68
N LYS A 120 -12.03 0.38 -10.33
CA LYS A 120 -13.39 0.66 -9.89
C LYS A 120 -13.63 -0.02 -8.55
N PHE A 121 -14.19 0.70 -7.59
CA PHE A 121 -14.37 0.19 -6.22
C PHE A 121 -15.77 0.38 -5.65
N ALA A 122 -16.69 0.95 -6.43
CA ALA A 122 -18.10 1.01 -6.09
C ALA A 122 -18.94 1.18 -7.37
N PRO A 123 -20.25 0.88 -7.33
CA PRO A 123 -21.17 1.24 -8.39
C PRO A 123 -21.20 2.77 -8.57
N THR A 124 -21.11 3.24 -9.81
CA THR A 124 -21.26 4.66 -10.13
C THR A 124 -22.72 5.10 -9.95
N ALA A 125 -22.99 6.41 -9.90
CA ALA A 125 -24.37 6.91 -9.90
C ALA A 125 -25.21 6.36 -11.08
N ARG A 126 -24.58 6.14 -12.24
CA ARG A 126 -25.21 5.51 -13.40
C ARG A 126 -25.53 4.03 -13.17
N ASP A 127 -24.64 3.29 -12.53
CA ASP A 127 -24.86 1.89 -12.18
C ASP A 127 -26.04 1.76 -11.21
N ILE A 128 -26.10 2.64 -10.21
CA ILE A 128 -27.18 2.69 -9.21
C ILE A 128 -28.52 3.05 -9.88
N ALA A 129 -28.53 4.01 -10.81
CA ALA A 129 -29.72 4.36 -11.58
C ALA A 129 -30.24 3.17 -12.43
N ASN A 130 -29.37 2.24 -12.80
CA ASN A 130 -29.72 1.00 -13.50
C ASN A 130 -30.06 -0.17 -12.55
N GLY A 131 -30.25 0.10 -11.25
CA GLY A 131 -30.66 -0.89 -10.25
C GLY A 131 -29.53 -1.69 -9.62
N ARG A 132 -28.25 -1.33 -9.83
CA ARG A 132 -27.13 -1.97 -9.13
C ARG A 132 -27.03 -1.44 -7.70
N VAL A 133 -26.85 -2.35 -6.74
CA VAL A 133 -26.69 -2.01 -5.32
C VAL A 133 -25.26 -2.34 -4.89
N PRO A 134 -24.58 -1.50 -4.10
CA PRO A 134 -23.27 -1.83 -3.55
C PRO A 134 -23.33 -3.10 -2.69
N LEU A 135 -22.34 -3.98 -2.85
CA LEU A 135 -22.18 -5.21 -2.07
C LEU A 135 -20.90 -5.15 -1.24
N GLU A 136 -20.83 -5.92 -0.16
CA GLU A 136 -19.62 -6.03 0.68
C GLU A 136 -18.43 -6.48 -0.17
N ASP A 137 -18.66 -7.23 -1.25
CA ASP A 137 -17.64 -7.63 -2.20
C ASP A 137 -18.17 -7.54 -3.65
N ASP A 138 -17.94 -6.40 -4.28
CA ASP A 138 -18.32 -6.10 -5.66
C ASP A 138 -17.12 -6.10 -6.62
N ARG A 139 -16.01 -6.72 -6.23
CA ARG A 139 -14.73 -6.71 -6.99
C ARG A 139 -14.86 -7.24 -8.41
N TYR A 140 -15.85 -8.08 -8.69
CA TYR A 140 -16.17 -8.57 -10.03
C TYR A 140 -16.63 -7.45 -11.00
N LEU A 141 -16.96 -6.27 -10.48
CA LEU A 141 -17.29 -5.10 -11.30
C LEU A 141 -16.05 -4.39 -11.85
N SER A 142 -14.87 -4.64 -11.27
CA SER A 142 -13.61 -4.03 -11.70
C SER A 142 -12.82 -4.98 -12.57
N LEU A 143 -12.55 -4.57 -13.81
CA LEU A 143 -11.63 -5.26 -14.71
C LEU A 143 -10.20 -5.21 -14.16
N ASN A 144 -9.80 -4.08 -13.54
CA ASN A 144 -8.48 -3.94 -12.93
C ASN A 144 -8.29 -4.97 -11.80
N MET A 145 -9.29 -5.12 -10.92
CA MET A 145 -9.20 -6.10 -9.82
C MET A 145 -9.23 -7.54 -10.31
N GLN A 146 -9.97 -7.85 -11.39
CA GLN A 146 -9.93 -9.17 -12.02
C GLN A 146 -8.55 -9.50 -12.58
N ILE A 147 -7.91 -8.54 -13.25
CA ILE A 147 -6.53 -8.69 -13.74
C ILE A 147 -5.55 -8.88 -12.57
N LEU A 148 -5.69 -8.09 -11.52
CA LEU A 148 -4.81 -8.17 -10.36
C LEU A 148 -5.03 -9.46 -9.54
N ALA A 149 -6.24 -10.02 -9.52
CA ALA A 149 -6.51 -11.31 -8.89
C ALA A 149 -5.76 -12.47 -9.57
N ASP A 150 -5.50 -12.38 -10.88
CA ASP A 150 -4.72 -13.37 -11.63
C ASP A 150 -3.20 -13.31 -11.33
N THR A 151 -2.73 -12.24 -10.68
CA THR A 151 -1.28 -12.05 -10.41
C THR A 151 -0.70 -13.05 -9.42
N ASP A 152 -1.53 -13.76 -8.64
CA ASP A 152 -1.08 -14.84 -7.76
C ASP A 152 -0.35 -15.97 -8.52
N GLN A 153 -0.75 -16.24 -9.77
CA GLN A 153 -0.06 -17.22 -10.62
C GLN A 153 1.37 -16.78 -10.98
N PHE A 154 1.62 -15.47 -10.94
CA PHE A 154 2.86 -14.83 -11.34
C PHE A 154 3.56 -14.13 -10.16
N ARG A 155 3.25 -14.58 -8.93
CA ARG A 155 3.74 -14.00 -7.68
C ARG A 155 5.25 -13.83 -7.65
N SER A 156 6.03 -14.77 -8.18
CA SER A 156 7.49 -14.67 -8.20
C SER A 156 8.01 -13.47 -9.00
N GLY A 157 7.42 -13.19 -10.17
CA GLY A 157 7.82 -12.03 -10.98
C GLY A 157 7.42 -10.71 -10.31
N LEU A 158 6.26 -10.68 -9.65
CA LEU A 158 5.83 -9.53 -8.86
C LEU A 158 6.74 -9.29 -7.65
N GLU A 159 7.08 -10.33 -6.88
CA GLU A 159 8.00 -10.23 -5.73
C GLU A 159 9.40 -9.80 -6.17
N ASN A 160 9.90 -10.29 -7.30
CA ASN A 160 11.17 -9.83 -7.86
C ASN A 160 11.11 -8.35 -8.24
N LEU A 161 10.02 -7.90 -8.87
CA LEU A 161 9.84 -6.47 -9.18
C LEU A 161 9.79 -5.62 -7.91
N ILE A 162 9.10 -6.09 -6.87
CA ILE A 162 9.00 -5.43 -5.58
C ILE A 162 10.38 -5.34 -4.91
N HIS A 163 11.12 -6.43 -4.81
CA HIS A 163 12.31 -6.50 -3.96
C HIS A 163 13.63 -6.19 -4.67
N ASP A 164 13.70 -6.43 -5.98
CA ASP A 164 14.96 -6.35 -6.73
C ASP A 164 15.05 -5.09 -7.61
N CYS A 165 13.99 -4.28 -7.71
CA CYS A 165 14.04 -2.99 -8.38
C CYS A 165 15.04 -2.05 -7.71
N GLY A 166 15.87 -1.37 -8.52
CA GLY A 166 16.95 -0.50 -8.01
C GLY A 166 18.20 -1.24 -7.57
N THR A 167 18.21 -2.58 -7.58
CA THR A 167 19.43 -3.36 -7.34
C THR A 167 20.42 -3.11 -8.48
N LEU A 168 21.62 -2.63 -8.12
CA LEU A 168 22.71 -2.48 -9.07
C LEU A 168 23.12 -3.88 -9.55
N GLY A 169 22.80 -4.19 -10.81
CA GLY A 169 23.34 -5.35 -11.49
C GLY A 169 24.84 -5.20 -11.63
N TYR A 170 25.61 -5.60 -10.63
CA TYR A 170 27.07 -5.65 -10.74
C TYR A 170 27.43 -6.69 -11.80
N MET A 171 27.65 -6.22 -13.03
CA MET A 171 28.23 -7.03 -14.09
C MET A 171 29.52 -7.66 -13.59
N ARG A 172 29.57 -9.00 -13.56
CA ARG A 172 30.77 -9.81 -13.36
C ARG A 172 31.70 -9.73 -14.58
N TYR A 173 32.23 -8.55 -14.90
CA TYR A 173 33.40 -8.47 -15.77
C TYR A 173 34.62 -8.22 -14.89
N ALA A 174 35.56 -9.17 -14.93
CA ALA A 174 36.87 -9.00 -14.32
C ALA A 174 37.54 -7.76 -14.93
N GLY A 175 38.17 -6.93 -14.10
CA GLY A 175 38.99 -5.81 -14.56
C GLY A 175 40.07 -6.30 -15.53
N SER A 176 40.48 -5.45 -16.47
CA SER A 176 41.48 -5.77 -17.50
C SER A 176 42.85 -6.17 -16.95
N ASP A 177 43.10 -5.95 -15.67
CA ASP A 177 44.34 -6.26 -14.95
C ASP A 177 44.26 -7.55 -14.11
N GLY A 178 43.10 -8.21 -14.04
CA GLY A 178 42.90 -9.44 -13.27
C GLY A 178 43.09 -9.29 -11.75
N ASN A 179 43.29 -8.05 -11.24
CA ASN A 179 43.50 -7.77 -9.82
C ASN A 179 42.20 -7.23 -9.19
N PRO A 180 41.51 -8.01 -8.34
CA PRO A 180 40.23 -7.62 -7.73
C PRO A 180 40.29 -6.35 -6.87
N TRP A 181 41.50 -5.95 -6.42
CA TRP A 181 41.71 -4.86 -5.47
C TRP A 181 41.88 -3.47 -6.10
N ASN A 182 42.15 -3.40 -7.41
CA ASN A 182 42.34 -2.13 -8.14
C ASN A 182 41.14 -1.77 -9.04
N SER A 183 40.10 -2.58 -9.04
CA SER A 183 38.87 -2.31 -9.78
C SER A 183 38.14 -1.11 -9.18
N PRO A 184 37.68 -0.12 -9.98
CA PRO A 184 36.73 0.90 -9.53
C PRO A 184 35.39 0.30 -9.04
N ARG A 185 35.21 -1.03 -9.17
CA ARG A 185 34.13 -1.85 -8.62
C ARG A 185 34.71 -2.81 -7.58
N ARG A 186 34.90 -2.31 -6.35
CA ARG A 186 35.31 -3.09 -5.18
C ARG A 186 34.32 -4.24 -4.92
N PRO A 187 34.74 -5.41 -4.42
CA PRO A 187 33.81 -6.39 -3.87
C PRO A 187 33.09 -5.76 -2.68
N VAL A 188 31.86 -5.30 -2.92
CA VAL A 188 30.99 -4.79 -1.87
C VAL A 188 30.62 -6.00 -1.00
N THR A 189 30.83 -5.92 0.31
CA THR A 189 30.40 -6.99 1.22
C THR A 189 28.90 -7.18 1.09
N ARG A 190 28.39 -8.40 1.32
CA ARG A 190 26.95 -8.71 1.20
C ARG A 190 26.06 -7.80 2.07
N SER A 191 26.62 -7.19 3.12
CA SER A 191 25.99 -6.18 3.97
C SER A 191 25.96 -4.79 3.33
N MET A 192 27.06 -4.34 2.72
CA MET A 192 27.11 -3.05 2.00
C MET A 192 26.20 -3.06 0.77
N THR A 193 26.11 -4.17 0.03
CA THR A 193 25.17 -4.29 -1.11
C THR A 193 23.72 -4.18 -0.68
N TRP A 194 23.38 -4.65 0.52
CA TRP A 194 22.01 -4.62 1.00
C TRP A 194 21.58 -3.20 1.39
N SER A 195 22.42 -2.46 2.11
CA SER A 195 22.14 -1.06 2.46
C SER A 195 22.11 -0.13 1.24
N GLU A 196 22.97 -0.37 0.25
CA GLU A 196 22.94 0.37 -1.03
C GLU A 196 21.67 0.04 -1.84
N ASN A 197 21.30 -1.24 -1.93
CA ASN A 197 20.08 -1.64 -2.63
C ASN A 197 18.83 -1.03 -1.98
N GLU A 198 18.75 -1.01 -0.65
CA GLU A 198 17.63 -0.40 0.06
C GLU A 198 17.52 1.12 -0.20
N ARG A 199 18.66 1.81 -0.28
CA ARG A 199 18.70 3.25 -0.63
C ARG A 199 18.29 3.54 -2.07
N ASN A 200 18.58 2.62 -2.98
CA ASN A 200 18.28 2.77 -4.41
C ASN A 200 16.88 2.26 -4.79
N ARG A 201 16.17 1.62 -3.86
CA ARG A 201 14.86 1.05 -4.12
C ARG A 201 13.82 2.17 -4.18
N PRO A 202 13.04 2.28 -5.27
CA PRO A 202 12.11 3.38 -5.43
C PRO A 202 10.92 3.27 -4.46
N GLU A 203 10.36 4.42 -4.10
CA GLU A 203 9.20 4.52 -3.20
C GLU A 203 7.97 3.77 -3.74
N SER A 204 7.84 3.68 -5.07
CA SER A 204 6.79 2.90 -5.76
C SER A 204 6.90 1.40 -5.47
N ALA A 205 8.10 0.87 -5.24
CA ALA A 205 8.29 -0.52 -4.84
C ALA A 205 7.75 -0.78 -3.42
N SER A 206 8.10 0.09 -2.46
CA SER A 206 7.59 0.00 -1.09
C SER A 206 6.08 0.18 -1.03
N ARG A 207 5.53 1.13 -1.80
CA ARG A 207 4.08 1.32 -1.92
C ARG A 207 3.40 0.08 -2.46
N LEU A 208 3.89 -0.48 -3.58
CA LEU A 208 3.30 -1.68 -4.17
C LEU A 208 3.37 -2.86 -3.21
N HIS A 209 4.46 -2.99 -2.46
CA HIS A 209 4.61 -4.02 -1.45
C HIS A 209 3.55 -3.92 -0.34
N VAL A 210 3.33 -2.72 0.21
CA VAL A 210 2.25 -2.48 1.18
C VAL A 210 0.88 -2.84 0.60
N MET A 211 0.62 -2.50 -0.68
CA MET A 211 -0.65 -2.85 -1.32
C MET A 211 -0.81 -4.35 -1.59
N PHE A 212 0.29 -5.06 -1.85
CA PHE A 212 0.33 -6.49 -2.14
C PHE A 212 0.26 -7.37 -0.88
N GLY A 213 0.85 -6.92 0.23
CA GLY A 213 0.91 -7.68 1.46
C GLY A 213 2.20 -8.52 1.59
N LEU A 214 2.21 -9.43 2.57
CA LEU A 214 3.41 -10.15 3.01
C LEU A 214 3.88 -11.18 1.96
N THR A 215 5.12 -11.02 1.51
CA THR A 215 5.73 -11.83 0.43
C THR A 215 6.33 -13.14 0.92
N VAL A 216 6.57 -14.10 0.00
CA VAL A 216 7.22 -15.37 0.33
C VAL A 216 8.65 -15.14 0.81
N ARG A 217 9.38 -14.20 0.18
CA ARG A 217 10.75 -13.82 0.58
C ARG A 217 10.79 -13.42 2.05
N GLU A 218 9.84 -12.61 2.48
CA GLU A 218 9.74 -12.22 3.89
C GLU A 218 9.44 -13.42 4.80
N ARG A 219 8.48 -14.26 4.45
CA ARG A 219 8.10 -15.41 5.28
C ARG A 219 9.26 -16.36 5.57
N ILE A 220 10.24 -16.46 4.67
CA ILE A 220 11.33 -17.45 4.76
C ILE A 220 12.66 -16.82 5.18
N GLU A 221 12.93 -15.58 4.79
CA GLU A 221 14.23 -14.95 5.03
C GLU A 221 14.29 -14.18 6.35
N HIS A 222 15.10 -14.67 7.28
CA HIS A 222 15.40 -13.98 8.56
C HIS A 222 15.97 -12.57 8.35
N LYS A 223 16.80 -12.36 7.33
CA LYS A 223 17.40 -11.05 7.04
C LYS A 223 16.38 -10.00 6.60
N ALA A 224 15.34 -10.42 5.87
CA ALA A 224 14.23 -9.53 5.51
C ALA A 224 13.44 -9.10 6.75
N ARG A 225 13.41 -9.93 7.80
CA ARG A 225 12.82 -9.58 9.10
C ARG A 225 13.62 -8.49 9.81
N GLY A 226 14.91 -8.72 10.01
CA GLY A 226 15.77 -7.74 10.69
C GLY A 226 15.85 -6.42 9.92
N ALA A 227 15.83 -6.46 8.59
CA ALA A 227 15.70 -5.29 7.74
C ALA A 227 14.49 -4.40 8.07
N ALA A 228 13.30 -4.99 8.13
CA ALA A 228 12.09 -4.27 8.45
C ALA A 228 12.14 -3.72 9.89
N ARG A 229 12.62 -4.52 10.84
CA ARG A 229 12.81 -4.12 12.24
C ARG A 229 13.76 -2.94 12.41
N ARG A 230 14.89 -2.94 11.69
CA ARG A 230 15.85 -1.83 11.69
C ARG A 230 15.24 -0.52 11.18
N LYS A 231 14.15 -0.54 10.40
CA LYS A 231 13.41 0.69 10.06
C LYS A 231 12.43 1.08 11.16
N VAL A 232 11.63 0.12 11.62
CA VAL A 232 10.55 0.34 12.60
C VAL A 232 11.08 0.83 13.95
N TYR A 233 12.22 0.32 14.39
CA TYR A 233 12.80 0.60 15.70
C TYR A 233 13.93 1.65 15.66
N ASP A 234 14.13 2.34 14.54
CA ASP A 234 15.12 3.41 14.43
C ASP A 234 14.52 4.75 14.88
N TRP A 235 15.00 5.29 16.00
CA TRP A 235 14.57 6.60 16.50
C TRP A 235 14.87 7.74 15.52
N ALA A 236 15.82 7.55 14.58
CA ALA A 236 16.07 8.55 13.54
C ALA A 236 14.95 8.66 12.50
N LEU A 237 13.98 7.74 12.47
CA LEU A 237 12.89 7.73 11.50
C LEU A 237 11.53 8.18 12.08
N SER A 238 11.45 8.42 13.38
CA SER A 238 10.22 8.82 14.07
C SER A 238 10.51 9.93 15.08
N GLY A 239 9.81 11.05 14.98
CA GLY A 239 10.04 12.24 15.81
C GLY A 239 8.92 13.28 15.72
N PRO A 240 9.05 14.42 16.41
CA PRO A 240 8.03 15.47 16.41
C PRO A 240 7.67 15.98 15.01
N ASP A 241 8.63 15.99 14.09
CA ASP A 241 8.50 16.51 12.73
C ASP A 241 7.69 15.61 11.79
N ASN A 242 7.43 14.36 12.18
CA ASN A 242 6.48 13.47 11.51
C ASN A 242 5.38 12.95 12.45
N ASP A 243 5.12 13.66 13.55
CA ASP A 243 4.20 13.28 14.63
C ASP A 243 4.46 11.89 15.21
N TYR A 244 5.67 11.35 15.07
CA TYR A 244 6.06 9.99 15.46
C TYR A 244 5.37 8.87 14.65
N GLY A 245 4.86 9.20 13.47
CA GLY A 245 4.18 8.27 12.56
C GLY A 245 4.97 7.96 11.28
N PRO A 246 4.45 7.08 10.41
CA PRO A 246 5.06 6.74 9.12
C PRO A 246 4.85 7.83 8.05
N PHE A 247 5.17 9.08 8.39
CA PHE A 247 5.09 10.23 7.50
C PHE A 247 6.49 10.78 7.20
N LYS A 248 6.62 11.42 6.04
CA LYS A 248 7.87 12.07 5.64
C LYS A 248 8.21 13.18 6.62
N ARG A 249 9.48 13.21 6.99
CA ARG A 249 10.11 14.20 7.88
C ARG A 249 10.36 15.57 7.22
N ASP A 250 9.94 15.74 5.97
CA ASP A 250 10.09 16.98 5.20
C ASP A 250 8.96 18.01 5.45
N GLY A 251 8.08 17.73 6.42
CA GLY A 251 6.92 18.57 6.75
C GLY A 251 5.79 18.49 5.72
N SER A 252 5.88 17.64 4.70
CA SER A 252 4.85 17.53 3.66
C SER A 252 3.58 16.83 4.13
N GLY A 253 3.64 16.10 5.25
CA GLY A 253 2.55 15.25 5.74
C GLY A 253 2.27 14.02 4.86
N LYS A 254 3.06 13.79 3.81
CA LYS A 254 2.92 12.61 2.94
C LYS A 254 3.39 11.35 3.64
N VAL A 255 2.86 10.20 3.23
CA VAL A 255 3.30 8.88 3.71
C VAL A 255 4.78 8.66 3.38
N ASP A 256 5.55 8.15 4.34
CA ASP A 256 6.84 7.53 4.07
C ASP A 256 6.60 6.05 3.77
N TRP A 257 6.53 5.70 2.47
CA TRP A 257 6.23 4.33 2.07
C TRP A 257 7.31 3.33 2.48
N SER A 258 8.57 3.76 2.63
CA SER A 258 9.68 2.88 3.03
C SER A 258 9.56 2.50 4.51
N LEU A 259 9.20 3.46 5.36
CA LEU A 259 8.92 3.20 6.78
C LEU A 259 7.61 2.41 6.95
N LEU A 260 6.54 2.78 6.23
CA LEU A 260 5.26 2.08 6.29
C LEU A 260 5.38 0.61 5.83
N GLU A 261 6.20 0.35 4.80
CA GLU A 261 6.56 -1.00 4.39
C GLU A 261 7.23 -1.78 5.52
N GLY A 262 8.23 -1.19 6.19
CA GLY A 262 8.87 -1.83 7.34
C GLY A 262 7.85 -2.17 8.45
N VAL A 263 6.96 -1.23 8.76
CA VAL A 263 5.86 -1.42 9.73
C VAL A 263 4.97 -2.60 9.30
N HIS A 264 4.49 -2.59 8.05
CA HIS A 264 3.65 -3.64 7.50
C HIS A 264 4.35 -5.01 7.57
N SER A 265 5.60 -5.10 7.13
CA SER A 265 6.41 -6.33 7.11
C SER A 265 6.60 -6.95 8.50
N VAL A 266 6.83 -6.12 9.53
CA VAL A 266 6.94 -6.60 10.92
C VAL A 266 5.59 -7.05 11.44
N ILE A 267 4.58 -6.17 11.37
CA ILE A 267 3.30 -6.42 12.03
C ILE A 267 2.49 -7.52 11.35
N ALA A 268 2.63 -7.70 10.03
CA ALA A 268 1.94 -8.76 9.31
C ALA A 268 2.36 -10.17 9.77
N ARG A 269 3.64 -10.35 10.11
CA ARG A 269 4.13 -11.61 10.68
C ARG A 269 3.66 -11.77 12.11
N ASN A 270 3.75 -10.69 12.90
CA ASN A 270 3.40 -10.71 14.32
C ASN A 270 1.89 -10.94 14.50
N PHE A 271 1.04 -10.38 13.64
CA PHE A 271 -0.39 -10.67 13.60
C PHE A 271 -0.66 -12.16 13.37
N ALA A 272 0.00 -12.78 12.38
CA ALA A 272 -0.18 -14.21 12.11
C ALA A 272 0.21 -15.10 13.30
N MET A 273 1.25 -14.71 14.06
CA MET A 273 1.65 -15.39 15.29
C MET A 273 0.64 -15.14 16.42
N CYS A 274 0.19 -13.89 16.61
CA CYS A 274 -0.77 -13.47 17.64
C CYS A 274 -2.09 -14.25 17.57
N VAL A 275 -2.56 -14.54 16.36
CA VAL A 275 -3.81 -15.26 16.12
C VAL A 275 -3.62 -16.76 15.92
N GLU A 276 -2.40 -17.28 16.04
CA GLU A 276 -2.04 -18.69 15.82
C GLU A 276 -2.58 -19.25 14.49
N GLY A 277 -2.68 -18.40 13.47
CA GLY A 277 -3.25 -18.75 12.17
C GLY A 277 -4.76 -18.96 12.14
N HIS A 278 -5.52 -18.70 13.20
CA HIS A 278 -6.99 -18.84 13.23
C HIS A 278 -7.75 -17.72 12.50
N ILE A 279 -7.12 -16.56 12.33
CA ILE A 279 -7.68 -15.41 11.64
C ILE A 279 -6.76 -15.03 10.48
N SER A 280 -7.33 -14.88 9.29
CA SER A 280 -6.58 -14.38 8.15
C SER A 280 -6.43 -12.87 8.25
N MET A 281 -5.18 -12.38 8.19
CA MET A 281 -4.92 -10.95 8.10
C MET A 281 -5.44 -10.40 6.76
N PRO A 282 -6.31 -9.36 6.75
CA PRO A 282 -6.76 -8.71 5.52
C PRO A 282 -5.57 -8.09 4.76
N GLN A 283 -5.22 -8.66 3.60
CA GLN A 283 -4.09 -8.22 2.78
C GLN A 283 -4.25 -8.61 1.31
N GLY A 284 -3.45 -8.00 0.44
CA GLY A 284 -3.58 -8.15 -1.01
C GLY A 284 -4.29 -6.97 -1.63
N PHE A 285 -4.14 -6.82 -2.95
CA PHE A 285 -4.65 -5.65 -3.70
C PHE A 285 -6.13 -5.36 -3.43
N CYS A 286 -6.93 -6.39 -3.16
CA CYS A 286 -8.35 -6.24 -2.90
C CYS A 286 -8.70 -5.57 -1.56
N PHE A 287 -7.77 -5.48 -0.61
CA PHE A 287 -7.94 -4.70 0.62
C PHE A 287 -7.26 -3.33 0.54
N SER A 288 -6.62 -3.06 -0.60
CA SER A 288 -5.81 -1.88 -0.87
C SER A 288 -6.49 -0.90 -1.83
N ILE A 289 -7.82 -1.05 -1.97
CA ILE A 289 -8.70 -0.14 -2.70
C ILE A 289 -9.71 0.51 -1.76
N PRO A 290 -10.14 1.75 -2.03
CA PRO A 290 -11.19 2.41 -1.26
C PRO A 290 -12.51 1.63 -1.21
N HIS A 291 -13.37 1.94 -0.25
CA HIS A 291 -14.74 1.40 -0.13
C HIS A 291 -14.83 -0.12 0.01
N ARG A 292 -13.77 -0.76 0.52
CA ARG A 292 -13.76 -2.21 0.80
C ARG A 292 -14.82 -2.61 1.82
N THR A 293 -15.14 -1.72 2.76
CA THR A 293 -16.27 -1.86 3.68
C THR A 293 -17.43 -0.96 3.27
N LEU A 294 -18.66 -1.46 3.43
CA LEU A 294 -19.87 -0.71 3.13
C LEU A 294 -20.03 0.52 4.02
N GLN A 295 -20.76 1.51 3.49
CA GLN A 295 -21.13 2.67 4.28
C GLN A 295 -22.32 2.29 5.14
N ASP A 296 -22.29 2.63 6.41
CA ASP A 296 -23.46 2.52 7.26
C ASP A 296 -24.44 3.65 6.89
N PRO A 297 -25.66 3.34 6.41
CA PRO A 297 -26.65 4.35 6.06
C PRO A 297 -27.16 5.15 7.27
N THR A 298 -26.97 4.65 8.49
CA THR A 298 -27.36 5.34 9.72
C THR A 298 -26.34 6.40 10.15
N THR A 299 -25.10 6.29 9.69
CA THR A 299 -23.99 7.19 10.03
C THR A 299 -23.24 7.67 8.76
N PRO A 300 -23.93 8.35 7.82
CA PRO A 300 -23.35 8.71 6.52
C PRO A 300 -22.15 9.68 6.61
N ALA A 301 -22.01 10.42 7.72
CA ALA A 301 -20.87 11.28 7.98
C ALA A 301 -19.57 10.50 8.27
N ASP A 302 -19.67 9.23 8.66
CA ASP A 302 -18.53 8.35 8.90
C ASP A 302 -17.92 7.86 7.59
N TRP A 303 -17.24 8.78 6.91
CA TRP A 303 -16.64 8.48 5.63
C TRP A 303 -15.51 7.47 5.76
N ALA A 304 -14.82 7.35 6.90
CA ALA A 304 -13.66 6.48 7.09
C ALA A 304 -13.97 5.09 7.71
N ARG A 305 -15.23 4.80 8.06
CA ARG A 305 -15.66 3.58 8.79
C ARG A 305 -15.08 3.51 10.21
N VAL A 306 -14.97 4.65 10.88
CA VAL A 306 -14.53 4.73 12.28
C VAL A 306 -15.42 3.90 13.20
N THR A 307 -16.73 4.12 13.14
CA THR A 307 -17.75 3.56 14.02
C THR A 307 -17.86 2.05 13.84
N GLY A 308 -17.72 1.32 14.93
CA GLY A 308 -17.85 -0.13 14.97
C GLY A 308 -16.62 -0.84 15.52
N SER A 309 -16.56 -2.16 15.30
CA SER A 309 -15.52 -3.01 15.87
C SER A 309 -14.28 -3.08 14.99
N TRP A 310 -13.12 -2.99 15.62
CA TRP A 310 -11.80 -3.20 15.00
C TRP A 310 -11.01 -4.27 15.72
N LEU A 311 -10.22 -5.05 14.98
CA LEU A 311 -9.30 -6.06 15.51
C LEU A 311 -7.87 -5.72 15.13
N GLY A 312 -6.95 -5.86 16.07
CA GLY A 312 -5.57 -5.51 15.81
C GLY A 312 -4.59 -5.95 16.88
N THR A 313 -3.32 -5.72 16.63
CA THR A 313 -2.24 -6.03 17.56
C THR A 313 -1.10 -5.02 17.41
N TYR A 314 -0.11 -5.13 18.27
CA TYR A 314 1.09 -4.32 18.31
C TYR A 314 2.30 -5.21 18.65
N SER A 315 3.51 -4.76 18.35
CA SER A 315 4.73 -5.45 18.78
C SER A 315 5.77 -4.50 19.33
N PHE A 316 6.73 -5.04 20.08
CA PHE A 316 7.85 -4.31 20.68
C PHE A 316 9.10 -5.18 20.75
N LEU A 317 10.26 -4.54 20.70
CA LEU A 317 11.52 -5.12 21.14
C LEU A 317 11.67 -4.98 22.66
N ASP A 318 12.52 -5.82 23.24
CA ASP A 318 13.04 -5.54 24.57
C ASP A 318 13.75 -4.17 24.57
N TYR A 319 13.60 -3.42 25.67
CA TYR A 319 14.15 -2.08 25.75
C TYR A 319 15.68 -2.07 25.66
N ALA A 320 16.35 -3.07 26.22
CA ALA A 320 17.81 -3.16 26.16
C ALA A 320 18.29 -3.30 24.71
N ASP A 321 17.62 -4.13 23.91
CA ASP A 321 17.94 -4.34 22.49
C ASP A 321 17.64 -3.09 21.66
N LEU A 322 16.49 -2.44 21.92
CA LEU A 322 16.11 -1.17 21.29
C LEU A 322 17.15 -0.08 21.57
N TYR A 323 17.54 0.09 22.84
CA TYR A 323 18.49 1.10 23.26
C TYR A 323 19.89 0.81 22.69
N ALA A 324 20.36 -0.43 22.76
CA ALA A 324 21.64 -0.84 22.21
C ALA A 324 21.71 -0.63 20.69
N PHE A 325 20.62 -0.87 19.97
CA PHE A 325 20.53 -0.63 18.53
C PHE A 325 20.63 0.86 18.18
N ASN A 326 19.97 1.75 18.93
CA ASN A 326 19.91 3.17 18.60
C ASN A 326 21.07 4.01 19.14
N THR A 327 21.73 3.55 20.21
CA THR A 327 22.90 4.24 20.79
C THR A 327 24.23 3.62 20.34
N TRP A 328 24.19 2.78 19.31
CA TRP A 328 25.35 2.06 18.80
C TRP A 328 26.45 3.02 18.35
N ASP A 329 27.64 2.88 18.93
CA ASP A 329 28.83 3.60 18.49
C ASP A 329 29.43 2.92 17.25
N GLU A 330 29.45 3.64 16.13
CA GLU A 330 30.03 3.16 14.87
C GLU A 330 31.50 2.73 15.01
N GLN A 331 32.23 3.25 16.00
CA GLN A 331 33.61 2.84 16.30
C GLN A 331 33.71 1.39 16.79
N LEU A 332 32.63 0.84 17.36
CA LEU A 332 32.55 -0.55 17.83
C LEU A 332 32.28 -1.55 16.68
N GLY A 333 32.04 -1.07 15.47
CA GLY A 333 31.79 -1.88 14.28
C GLY A 333 30.38 -1.70 13.71
N ALA A 334 29.92 -2.70 12.96
CA ALA A 334 28.63 -2.63 12.28
C ALA A 334 27.47 -2.64 13.28
N ARG A 335 26.50 -1.73 13.09
CA ARG A 335 25.25 -1.64 13.87
C ARG A 335 24.51 -3.00 13.91
N PRO A 336 23.86 -3.37 15.03
CA PRO A 336 23.14 -4.64 15.17
C PRO A 336 22.12 -4.85 14.05
N THR A 337 21.98 -6.09 13.60
CA THR A 337 21.06 -6.42 12.51
C THR A 337 19.62 -6.63 12.99
N LEU A 338 19.38 -6.95 14.26
CA LEU A 338 18.02 -7.29 14.76
C LEU A 338 17.37 -8.50 14.04
N ASP A 339 18.17 -9.28 13.30
CA ASP A 339 17.67 -10.42 12.53
C ASP A 339 17.12 -11.53 13.45
N ASP A 340 17.80 -11.75 14.58
CA ASP A 340 17.52 -12.84 15.53
C ASP A 340 17.02 -12.36 16.91
N GLU A 341 16.94 -11.04 17.13
CA GLU A 341 16.50 -10.51 18.42
C GLU A 341 15.03 -10.85 18.71
N PRO A 342 14.70 -11.16 19.97
CA PRO A 342 13.33 -11.47 20.36
C PRO A 342 12.44 -10.24 20.18
N GLU A 343 11.23 -10.46 19.69
CA GLU A 343 10.21 -9.42 19.55
C GLU A 343 8.92 -9.97 20.12
N ALA A 344 8.37 -9.23 21.06
CA ALA A 344 7.11 -9.57 21.67
C ALA A 344 5.96 -9.02 20.81
N CYS A 345 4.94 -9.84 20.64
CA CYS A 345 3.66 -9.41 20.09
C CYS A 345 2.67 -9.25 21.25
N GLY A 346 1.94 -8.15 21.27
CA GLY A 346 0.83 -7.96 22.18
C GLY A 346 -0.33 -8.91 21.89
N ASP A 347 -1.30 -8.91 22.80
CA ASP A 347 -2.55 -9.67 22.62
C ASP A 347 -3.33 -9.14 21.40
N LEU A 348 -4.24 -9.97 20.90
CA LEU A 348 -5.23 -9.52 19.93
C LEU A 348 -6.21 -8.58 20.65
N MET A 349 -6.21 -7.32 20.26
CA MET A 349 -7.04 -6.27 20.83
C MET A 349 -8.29 -6.06 19.99
N LYS A 350 -9.42 -5.82 20.65
CA LYS A 350 -10.68 -5.39 20.06
C LYS A 350 -10.99 -3.96 20.47
N LEU A 351 -11.13 -3.07 19.49
CA LEU A 351 -11.63 -1.70 19.70
C LEU A 351 -13.11 -1.64 19.36
N GLU A 352 -13.87 -0.88 20.14
CA GLU A 352 -15.24 -0.47 19.83
C GLU A 352 -15.26 1.06 19.80
N LEU A 353 -15.37 1.64 18.60
CA LEU A 353 -15.24 3.07 18.37
C LEU A 353 -16.59 3.68 17.91
N ASN A 354 -16.81 4.94 18.24
CA ASN A 354 -17.92 5.76 17.75
C ASN A 354 -17.43 7.17 17.43
N LEU A 355 -18.07 7.84 16.46
CA LEU A 355 -17.82 9.26 16.22
C LEU A 355 -18.14 10.10 17.46
N ASP A 356 -17.30 11.09 17.72
CA ASP A 356 -17.37 11.96 18.89
C ASP A 356 -16.79 13.34 18.59
N ASP A 357 -17.62 14.22 18.02
CA ASP A 357 -17.24 15.57 17.62
C ASP A 357 -16.90 16.49 18.81
N SER A 358 -17.25 16.10 20.04
CA SER A 358 -16.93 16.88 21.24
C SER A 358 -15.42 17.00 21.47
N LEU A 359 -14.64 16.06 20.91
CA LEU A 359 -13.19 16.01 20.98
C LEU A 359 -12.49 16.95 20.00
N SER A 360 -13.21 17.67 19.14
CA SER A 360 -12.64 18.60 18.16
C SER A 360 -11.76 19.70 18.77
N SER A 361 -11.95 20.00 20.05
CA SER A 361 -11.18 20.98 20.81
C SER A 361 -10.00 20.38 21.59
N ASP A 362 -9.79 19.06 21.57
CA ASP A 362 -8.67 18.40 22.26
C ASP A 362 -7.33 18.77 21.57
N PRO A 363 -6.40 19.45 22.26
CA PRO A 363 -5.13 19.86 21.67
C PRO A 363 -4.22 18.67 21.36
N ARG A 364 -4.33 17.53 22.07
CA ARG A 364 -3.51 16.34 21.80
C ARG A 364 -3.92 15.61 20.53
N LEU A 365 -5.13 15.88 20.04
CA LEU A 365 -5.62 15.32 18.78
C LEU A 365 -5.26 16.16 17.55
N GLN A 366 -4.64 17.33 17.74
CA GLN A 366 -4.24 18.22 16.66
C GLN A 366 -2.87 17.83 16.08
N THR A 367 -2.74 17.88 14.76
CA THR A 367 -1.48 17.66 14.04
C THR A 367 -0.96 18.97 13.47
N VAL A 368 0.36 19.13 13.46
CA VAL A 368 1.05 20.24 12.79
C VAL A 368 1.34 19.93 11.32
N LEU A 369 1.21 18.66 10.91
CA LEU A 369 1.42 18.25 9.54
C LEU A 369 0.23 18.65 8.66
N PRO A 370 0.46 19.01 7.39
CA PRO A 370 -0.61 19.25 6.44
C PRO A 370 -1.53 18.03 6.30
N VAL A 371 -2.83 18.28 6.17
CA VAL A 371 -3.86 17.28 5.85
C VAL A 371 -4.68 17.77 4.66
N SER A 372 -5.32 16.86 3.92
CA SER A 372 -6.32 17.27 2.92
C SER A 372 -7.64 17.64 3.62
N HIS A 373 -8.24 18.74 3.16
CA HIS A 373 -9.55 19.21 3.61
C HIS A 373 -10.69 18.83 2.66
N ASP A 374 -10.43 17.92 1.70
CA ASP A 374 -11.46 17.41 0.79
C ASP A 374 -12.58 16.66 1.54
N LEU A 375 -12.28 16.13 2.73
CA LEU A 375 -13.25 15.57 3.69
C LEU A 375 -12.99 16.14 5.09
N PRO A 376 -14.03 16.28 5.94
CA PRO A 376 -13.87 16.77 7.31
C PRO A 376 -13.08 15.78 8.16
N VAL A 377 -12.27 16.31 9.09
CA VAL A 377 -11.61 15.48 10.12
C VAL A 377 -12.69 14.82 10.98
N LEU A 378 -12.60 13.51 11.15
CA LEU A 378 -13.45 12.76 12.06
C LEU A 378 -12.76 12.66 13.41
N TYR A 379 -13.54 12.83 14.47
CA TYR A 379 -13.11 12.62 15.85
C TYR A 379 -13.86 11.43 16.41
N PHE A 380 -13.22 10.66 17.28
CA PHE A 380 -13.82 9.45 17.82
C PHE A 380 -13.36 9.12 19.22
N SER A 381 -14.22 8.42 19.94
CA SER A 381 -13.93 7.83 21.24
C SER A 381 -14.47 6.40 21.32
N GLY A 382 -13.94 5.63 22.27
CA GLY A 382 -14.27 4.23 22.37
C GLY A 382 -13.49 3.50 23.46
N LEU A 383 -13.58 2.17 23.39
CA LEU A 383 -12.99 1.29 24.38
C LEU A 383 -12.16 0.20 23.69
N SER A 384 -11.03 -0.16 24.30
CA SER A 384 -10.18 -1.27 23.90
C SER A 384 -10.21 -2.37 24.94
N ARG A 385 -10.31 -3.63 24.48
CA ARG A 385 -10.33 -4.84 25.32
C ARG A 385 -9.52 -5.95 24.65
N ALA A 386 -8.96 -6.87 25.43
CA ALA A 386 -8.42 -8.10 24.85
C ALA A 386 -9.54 -8.91 24.20
N ASN A 387 -9.33 -9.40 22.98
CA ASN A 387 -10.33 -10.17 22.21
C ASN A 387 -10.57 -11.56 22.83
N SER A 388 -9.53 -12.17 23.42
CA SER A 388 -9.60 -13.46 24.09
C SER A 388 -8.55 -13.49 25.20
N GLY A 389 -8.97 -13.61 26.46
CA GLY A 389 -8.04 -13.60 27.61
C GLY A 389 -8.65 -13.05 28.91
N MET A 390 -7.92 -13.25 30.01
CA MET A 390 -8.33 -12.88 31.38
C MET A 390 -8.69 -11.38 31.48
N HIS A 391 -9.67 -11.03 32.33
CA HIS A 391 -10.20 -9.66 32.55
C HIS A 391 -9.09 -8.61 32.72
N ARG A 392 -8.63 -8.01 31.62
CA ARG A 392 -7.88 -6.76 31.65
C ARG A 392 -8.85 -5.60 31.84
N PRO A 393 -8.44 -4.54 32.57
CA PRO A 393 -9.25 -3.33 32.67
C PRO A 393 -9.53 -2.78 31.27
N VAL A 394 -10.74 -2.26 31.08
CA VAL A 394 -11.13 -1.62 29.83
C VAL A 394 -10.28 -0.36 29.65
N ILE A 395 -9.68 -0.22 28.48
CA ILE A 395 -8.77 0.89 28.17
C ILE A 395 -9.55 1.92 27.34
N GLY A 396 -9.42 3.19 27.69
CA GLY A 396 -10.05 4.28 26.93
C GLY A 396 -9.30 4.54 25.65
N VAL A 397 -10.02 4.79 24.56
CA VAL A 397 -9.44 5.17 23.27
C VAL A 397 -10.12 6.43 22.78
N ARG A 398 -9.35 7.38 22.29
CA ARG A 398 -9.88 8.49 21.48
C ARG A 398 -8.92 8.84 20.37
N GLY A 399 -9.37 9.54 19.35
CA GLY A 399 -8.53 9.74 18.18
C GLY A 399 -9.16 10.57 17.08
N THR A 400 -8.44 10.63 15.96
CA THR A 400 -8.87 11.31 14.74
C THR A 400 -8.59 10.49 13.50
N ALA A 401 -9.42 10.69 12.48
CA ALA A 401 -9.19 10.23 11.12
C ALA A 401 -9.27 11.42 10.15
N SER A 402 -8.28 11.55 9.28
CA SER A 402 -8.20 12.64 8.30
C SER A 402 -7.55 12.17 7.00
N LEU A 403 -7.77 12.88 5.90
CA LEU A 403 -7.09 12.54 4.64
C LEU A 403 -5.64 13.03 4.65
N VAL A 404 -4.74 12.16 4.20
CA VAL A 404 -3.34 12.53 3.92
C VAL A 404 -3.31 13.54 2.76
N PRO A 405 -2.32 14.46 2.70
CA PRO A 405 -2.09 15.28 1.52
C PRO A 405 -2.06 14.46 0.22
N GLY A 406 -2.97 14.77 -0.70
CA GLY A 406 -3.22 13.97 -1.91
C GLY A 406 -4.61 13.30 -1.95
N GLY A 407 -5.30 13.22 -0.80
CA GLY A 407 -6.72 12.89 -0.74
C GLY A 407 -7.09 11.44 -1.02
N ARG A 408 -6.12 10.51 -0.93
CA ARG A 408 -6.33 9.08 -1.14
C ARG A 408 -6.20 8.30 0.17
N GLU A 409 -4.99 8.27 0.74
CA GLU A 409 -4.71 7.57 1.99
C GLU A 409 -5.36 8.27 3.20
N VAL A 410 -5.72 7.49 4.22
CA VAL A 410 -6.30 8.03 5.47
C VAL A 410 -5.26 7.97 6.58
N ARG A 411 -5.07 9.09 7.26
CA ARG A 411 -4.28 9.20 8.48
C ARG A 411 -5.15 8.93 9.69
N TRP A 412 -4.61 8.17 10.63
CA TRP A 412 -5.24 7.83 11.90
C TRP A 412 -4.33 8.19 13.07
N ARG A 413 -4.88 8.91 14.05
CA ARG A 413 -4.26 9.12 15.37
C ARG A 413 -5.11 8.45 16.43
N PHE A 414 -4.51 7.68 17.32
CA PHE A 414 -5.16 7.16 18.53
C PHE A 414 -4.37 7.57 19.76
N LEU A 415 -5.10 7.95 20.81
CA LEU A 415 -4.60 8.11 22.17
C LEU A 415 -5.23 7.03 23.03
N ILE A 416 -4.37 6.25 23.68
CA ILE A 416 -4.74 5.13 24.54
C ILE A 416 -4.56 5.58 25.99
N SER A 417 -5.66 5.57 26.74
CA SER A 417 -5.72 6.09 28.10
C SER A 417 -6.01 4.99 29.12
N TYR A 418 -5.20 4.93 30.16
CA TYR A 418 -5.40 4.05 31.31
C TYR A 418 -5.86 4.88 32.49
N SER A 419 -7.01 4.54 33.07
CA SER A 419 -7.57 5.26 34.23
C SER A 419 -7.65 6.77 34.04
N GLY A 420 -7.93 7.24 32.81
CA GLY A 420 -8.04 8.66 32.45
C GLY A 420 -6.71 9.35 32.10
N HIS A 421 -5.58 8.66 32.16
CA HIS A 421 -4.27 9.20 31.77
C HIS A 421 -3.85 8.64 30.42
N ASP A 422 -3.52 9.50 29.45
CA ASP A 422 -2.98 9.05 28.18
C ASP A 422 -1.58 8.49 28.41
N GLN A 423 -1.31 7.33 27.83
CA GLN A 423 -0.02 6.66 27.94
C GLN A 423 0.61 6.45 26.57
N TRP A 424 -0.19 6.05 25.58
CA TRP A 424 0.30 5.74 24.25
C TRP A 424 -0.38 6.56 23.17
N GLN A 425 0.43 7.05 22.24
CA GLN A 425 0.02 7.67 20.99
C GLN A 425 0.32 6.69 19.85
N LEU A 426 -0.66 6.46 18.99
CA LEU A 426 -0.55 5.63 17.80
C LEU A 426 -0.80 6.52 16.57
N GLU A 427 0.16 6.54 15.65
CA GLU A 427 0.03 7.21 14.35
C GLU A 427 0.08 6.18 13.23
N GLY A 428 -0.98 6.14 12.42
CA GLY A 428 -1.09 5.15 11.36
C GLY A 428 -1.67 5.69 10.06
N VAL A 429 -1.52 4.87 9.03
CA VAL A 429 -2.01 5.10 7.68
C VAL A 429 -2.89 3.93 7.27
N GLN A 430 -4.03 4.22 6.68
CA GLN A 430 -4.85 3.28 5.94
C GLN A 430 -4.48 3.41 4.44
N PRO A 431 -3.60 2.54 3.91
CA PRO A 431 -2.94 2.75 2.62
C PRO A 431 -3.89 2.59 1.43
N GLY A 432 -4.90 1.74 1.54
CA GLY A 432 -5.91 1.59 0.50
C GLY A 432 -6.88 2.78 0.41
N GLY A 433 -6.77 3.74 1.33
CA GLY A 433 -7.65 4.89 1.42
C GLY A 433 -8.97 4.62 2.14
N ILE A 434 -9.94 5.48 1.89
CA ILE A 434 -11.24 5.53 2.57
C ILE A 434 -11.86 4.13 2.67
N ARG A 435 -12.18 3.67 3.88
CA ARG A 435 -12.91 2.41 4.12
C ARG A 435 -12.27 1.19 3.47
N SER A 436 -10.95 1.22 3.30
CA SER A 436 -10.18 0.09 2.78
C SER A 436 -9.84 -0.90 3.90
N GLY A 437 -8.76 -1.66 3.76
CA GLY A 437 -8.28 -2.63 4.74
C GLY A 437 -7.74 -2.00 6.04
N GLY A 438 -6.56 -2.47 6.45
CA GLY A 438 -5.99 -2.14 7.76
C GLY A 438 -5.40 -0.73 7.85
N VAL A 439 -5.35 -0.23 9.09
CA VAL A 439 -4.49 0.86 9.52
C VAL A 439 -3.17 0.25 9.98
N PHE A 440 -2.05 0.77 9.50
CA PHE A 440 -0.71 0.35 9.89
C PHE A 440 0.08 1.56 10.37
N GLY A 441 0.81 1.43 11.47
CA GLY A 441 1.49 2.60 12.03
C GLY A 441 2.50 2.29 13.13
N LEU A 442 2.96 3.36 13.77
CA LEU A 442 3.85 3.31 14.92
C LEU A 442 3.12 3.75 16.19
N TRP A 443 3.44 3.11 17.30
CA TRP A 443 3.05 3.55 18.64
C TRP A 443 4.27 4.07 19.41
N SER A 444 4.05 5.05 20.26
CA SER A 444 5.04 5.71 21.12
C SER A 444 4.36 6.22 22.39
N GLN A 445 5.14 6.62 23.41
CA GLN A 445 4.59 7.22 24.62
C GLN A 445 4.07 8.63 24.34
N CYS A 446 2.94 9.04 24.94
CA CYS A 446 2.36 10.37 24.72
C CYS A 446 3.28 11.54 25.13
N ASP A 447 4.16 11.31 26.10
CA ASP A 447 5.07 12.34 26.61
C ASP A 447 6.37 12.42 25.79
N HIS A 448 6.60 11.44 24.90
CA HIS A 448 7.73 11.38 23.97
C HIS A 448 9.08 11.64 24.63
N GLU A 449 9.35 10.94 25.74
CA GLU A 449 10.64 11.00 26.42
C GLU A 449 11.78 10.62 25.47
N ASP A 450 12.94 11.26 25.67
CA ASP A 450 14.16 10.93 24.93
C ASP A 450 14.46 9.43 25.07
N ASN A 451 14.71 8.75 23.94
CA ASN A 451 14.95 7.31 23.91
C ASN A 451 13.77 6.48 24.43
N GLY A 452 12.55 6.99 24.28
CA GLY A 452 11.32 6.29 24.61
C GLY A 452 11.05 5.07 23.71
N PRO A 453 10.19 4.15 24.16
CA PRO A 453 9.84 2.96 23.39
C PRO A 453 9.03 3.34 22.13
N VAL A 454 9.26 2.57 21.07
CA VAL A 454 8.52 2.66 19.79
C VAL A 454 8.27 1.26 19.25
N GLY A 455 7.19 1.07 18.52
CA GLY A 455 6.96 -0.18 17.79
C GLY A 455 5.79 -0.09 16.81
N PRO A 456 5.55 -1.14 16.02
CA PRO A 456 4.50 -1.11 15.02
C PRO A 456 3.16 -1.59 15.59
N PHE A 457 2.06 -1.16 14.97
CA PHE A 457 0.72 -1.66 15.22
C PHE A 457 -0.07 -1.84 13.92
N CYS A 458 -1.12 -2.64 13.99
CA CYS A 458 -2.15 -2.68 12.96
C CYS A 458 -3.55 -2.82 13.56
N TYR A 459 -4.56 -2.27 12.89
CA TYR A 459 -5.97 -2.46 13.19
C TYR A 459 -6.77 -2.62 11.89
N PHE A 460 -7.71 -3.57 11.88
CA PHE A 460 -8.57 -3.86 10.74
C PHE A 460 -10.05 -3.76 11.16
N PRO A 461 -10.95 -3.33 10.26
CA PRO A 461 -12.37 -3.54 10.47
C PRO A 461 -12.63 -5.04 10.73
N MET A 462 -13.32 -5.36 11.81
CA MET A 462 -13.50 -6.74 12.28
C MET A 462 -14.14 -7.62 11.20
N GLU A 463 -15.06 -7.09 10.40
CA GLU A 463 -15.74 -7.79 9.31
C GLU A 463 -14.79 -8.30 8.21
N LEU A 464 -13.61 -7.69 8.05
CA LEU A 464 -12.62 -8.11 7.07
C LEU A 464 -11.74 -9.27 7.58
N CYS A 465 -11.66 -9.47 8.90
CA CYS A 465 -10.88 -10.52 9.54
C CYS A 465 -11.63 -11.85 9.48
N LYS A 466 -11.46 -12.62 8.39
CA LYS A 466 -12.16 -13.90 8.21
C LYS A 466 -11.43 -15.04 8.94
N PRO A 467 -12.15 -16.00 9.56
CA PRO A 467 -11.55 -17.18 10.18
C PRO A 467 -10.94 -18.09 9.11
N THR A 468 -9.85 -18.78 9.45
CA THR A 468 -9.15 -19.70 8.53
C THR A 468 -9.72 -21.12 8.53
N SER A 469 -10.62 -21.44 9.45
CA SER A 469 -11.27 -22.76 9.53
C SER A 469 -12.15 -23.03 8.31
N VAL A 470 -11.74 -23.99 7.48
CA VAL A 470 -12.60 -24.63 6.49
C VAL A 470 -13.78 -25.25 7.23
N VAL A 471 -15.00 -24.77 7.00
CA VAL A 471 -16.19 -25.55 7.32
C VAL A 471 -16.16 -26.73 6.37
N LEU A 472 -15.63 -27.87 6.82
CA LEU A 472 -15.93 -29.16 6.22
C LEU A 472 -17.43 -29.36 6.44
N VAL A 473 -18.24 -28.93 5.47
CA VAL A 473 -19.65 -29.32 5.41
C VAL A 473 -19.63 -30.81 5.11
N SER A 474 -19.81 -31.61 6.16
CA SER A 474 -20.03 -33.05 6.13
C SER A 474 -21.39 -33.39 5.52
#